data_AF-A0A4U9WES8-F1
#
_entry.id   AF-A0A4U9WES8-F1
#
_cell.length_a   1.000
_cell.length_b   1.000
_cell.length_c   1.000
_cell.angle_alpha   90.00
_cell.angle_beta   90.00
_cell.angle_gamma   90.00
#
_symmetry.space_group_name_H-M   'P 1'
#
loop_
_entity.id
_entity.type
_entity.pdbx_description
1 polymer ?
#
loop_
_entity_poly.entity_id
_entity_poly.type
_entity_poly.pdbx_seq_one_letter_code
_entity_poly.pdbx_strand_id
1 'polypeptide(L)'
;MNKMKLEWKRGDWAAYFGLMTNNLTNLLTMMGLLIFVVGIPKEIVYGRIAPAFGLAVMMASICYTWFGLQMARQTGRSDVTALPSGPSAPSIFTVTFLVLMPVYQSTGDADFAISIGLVWCFVEALILVGGSFLGETIRKMIPRTVLLSCLSGLGLLLLAMNPMLQAFEAPTVSFIVLLLIFINWFGKKPIFAAFRPVCCC
;
A
#
# COMPACT_ATOMS: atom_id res chain seq x y z
N MET A 1 36.77 1.07 -8.11
CA MET A 1 35.97 0.61 -6.96
C MET A 1 35.74 1.77 -6.02
N ASN A 2 34.73 2.61 -6.28
CA ASN A 2 34.48 3.78 -5.44
C ASN A 2 33.68 3.32 -4.20
N LYS A 3 34.17 3.63 -2.99
CA LYS A 3 33.50 3.28 -1.73
C LYS A 3 32.15 4.00 -1.69
N MET A 4 31.05 3.30 -2.00
CA MET A 4 29.71 3.83 -1.76
C MET A 4 29.54 3.97 -0.24
N LYS A 5 29.60 5.20 0.25
CA LYS A 5 29.27 5.52 1.64
C LYS A 5 27.73 5.48 1.76
N LEU A 6 27.20 4.38 2.27
CA LEU A 6 25.83 4.33 2.77
C LEU A 6 25.76 5.10 4.09
N GLU A 7 25.40 6.37 4.02
CA GLU A 7 25.15 7.21 5.19
C GLU A 7 23.65 7.37 5.36
N TRP A 8 23.11 6.91 6.50
CA TRP A 8 21.71 7.12 6.87
C TRP A 8 21.47 8.61 7.14
N LYS A 9 20.65 9.25 6.31
CA LYS A 9 20.22 10.63 6.53
C LYS A 9 19.03 10.67 7.47
N ARG A 10 18.79 11.83 8.11
CA ARG A 10 17.60 12.05 8.95
C ARG A 10 16.27 11.81 8.19
N GLY A 11 16.26 12.03 6.88
CA GLY A 11 15.10 11.73 6.02
C GLY A 11 14.80 10.23 5.88
N ASP A 12 15.81 9.36 6.00
CA ASP A 12 15.64 7.91 5.84
C ASP A 12 14.89 7.30 7.03
N TRP A 13 15.06 7.87 8.23
CA TRP A 13 14.29 7.51 9.41
C TRP A 13 12.80 7.85 9.26
N ALA A 14 12.50 9.06 8.77
CA ALA A 14 11.11 9.46 8.52
C ALA A 14 10.47 8.60 7.43
N ALA A 15 11.20 8.31 6.35
CA ALA A 15 10.75 7.42 5.29
C ALA A 15 10.51 6.00 5.82
N TYR A 16 11.42 5.45 6.62
CA TYR A 16 11.28 4.14 7.23
C TYR A 16 10.03 4.03 8.08
N PHE A 17 9.81 4.96 9.03
CA PHE A 17 8.62 4.91 9.89
C PHE A 17 7.32 5.15 9.11
N GLY A 18 7.35 6.00 8.09
CA GLY A 18 6.21 6.21 7.20
C GLY A 18 5.85 4.94 6.42
N LEU A 19 6.84 4.29 5.81
CA LEU A 19 6.66 3.05 5.04
C LEU A 19 6.28 1.86 5.93
N MET A 20 6.87 1.76 7.13
CA MET A 20 6.52 0.76 8.13
C MET A 20 5.05 0.89 8.54
N THR A 21 4.61 2.12 8.85
CA THR A 21 3.20 2.39 9.22
C THR A 21 2.26 2.07 8.07
N ASN A 22 2.61 2.45 6.84
CA ASN A 22 1.82 2.13 5.65
C ASN A 22 1.65 0.61 5.45
N ASN A 23 2.75 -0.15 5.54
CA ASN A 23 2.71 -1.61 5.37
C ASN A 23 1.96 -2.31 6.51
N LEU A 24 2.10 -1.80 7.74
CA LEU A 24 1.35 -2.31 8.89
C LEU A 24 -0.14 -2.05 8.74
N THR A 25 -0.54 -0.84 8.32
CA THR A 25 -1.95 -0.53 8.03
C THR A 25 -2.50 -1.44 6.95
N ASN A 26 -1.77 -1.65 5.85
CA ASN A 26 -2.21 -2.54 4.77
C ASN A 26 -2.35 -3.99 5.23
N LEU A 27 -1.43 -4.48 6.07
CA LEU A 27 -1.55 -5.80 6.69
C LEU A 27 -2.79 -5.91 7.57
N LEU A 28 -3.04 -4.92 8.44
CA LEU A 28 -4.21 -4.87 9.32
C LEU A 28 -5.51 -4.81 8.52
N THR A 29 -5.57 -3.98 7.47
CA THR A 29 -6.72 -3.89 6.57
C THR A 29 -6.97 -5.23 5.88
N MET A 30 -5.93 -5.88 5.34
CA MET A 30 -6.06 -7.18 4.69
C MET A 30 -6.60 -8.24 5.66
N MET A 31 -6.04 -8.35 6.86
CA MET A 31 -6.52 -9.28 7.88
C MET A 31 -7.97 -8.99 8.29
N GLY A 32 -8.31 -7.71 8.47
CA GLY A 32 -9.67 -7.28 8.78
C GLY A 32 -10.67 -7.68 7.69
N LEU A 33 -10.32 -7.49 6.42
CA LEU A 33 -11.19 -7.90 5.31
C LEU A 33 -11.33 -9.42 5.21
N LEU A 34 -10.24 -10.18 5.38
CA LEU A 34 -10.30 -11.64 5.37
C LEU A 34 -11.20 -12.20 6.49
N ILE A 35 -11.13 -11.64 7.69
CA ILE A 35 -11.88 -12.13 8.85
C ILE A 35 -13.33 -11.63 8.82
N PHE A 36 -13.54 -10.33 8.68
CA PHE A 36 -14.87 -9.72 8.85
C PHE A 36 -15.71 -9.72 7.58
N VAL A 37 -15.09 -9.70 6.40
CA VAL A 37 -15.79 -9.57 5.12
C VAL A 37 -15.86 -10.91 4.39
N VAL A 38 -14.74 -11.63 4.29
CA VAL A 38 -14.73 -12.97 3.65
C VAL A 38 -15.21 -14.05 4.62
N GLY A 39 -14.94 -13.92 5.92
CA GLY A 39 -15.36 -14.89 6.93
C GLY A 39 -14.38 -16.05 7.10
N ILE A 40 -13.10 -15.86 6.76
CA ILE A 40 -12.06 -16.88 6.95
C ILE A 40 -11.73 -17.02 8.45
N PRO A 41 -11.56 -18.25 8.97
CA PRO A 41 -11.21 -18.48 10.36
C PRO A 41 -9.92 -17.77 10.76
N LYS A 42 -9.98 -17.07 11.89
CA LYS A 42 -8.90 -16.23 12.44
C LYS A 42 -7.59 -17.02 12.67
N GLU A 43 -7.69 -18.31 12.96
CA GLU A 43 -6.54 -19.19 13.21
C GLU A 43 -5.65 -19.29 11.96
N ILE A 44 -6.27 -19.36 10.77
CA ILE A 44 -5.55 -19.41 9.50
C ILE A 44 -4.96 -18.04 9.15
N VAL A 45 -5.73 -16.97 9.36
CA VAL A 45 -5.30 -15.61 9.02
C VAL A 45 -4.10 -15.17 9.86
N TYR A 46 -4.18 -15.31 11.18
CA TYR A 46 -3.08 -14.93 12.08
C TYR A 46 -1.94 -15.94 12.06
N GLY A 47 -2.23 -17.24 11.91
CA GLY A 47 -1.23 -18.30 11.99
C GLY A 47 -0.42 -18.51 10.71
N ARG A 48 -1.01 -18.31 9.53
CA ARG A 48 -0.34 -18.52 8.23
C ARG A 48 -0.18 -17.24 7.43
N ILE A 49 -1.25 -16.45 7.26
CA ILE A 49 -1.24 -15.32 6.32
C ILE A 49 -0.38 -14.16 6.84
N ALA A 50 -0.56 -13.77 8.10
CA ALA A 50 0.20 -12.68 8.71
C ALA A 50 1.74 -12.93 8.70
N PRO A 51 2.26 -14.08 9.15
CA PRO A 51 3.71 -14.34 9.08
C PRO A 51 4.21 -14.48 7.64
N ALA A 52 3.44 -15.10 6.74
CA ALA A 52 3.81 -15.20 5.33
C ALA A 52 3.95 -13.81 4.67
N PHE A 53 3.03 -12.88 4.97
CA PHE A 53 3.10 -11.51 4.50
C PHE A 53 4.34 -10.78 5.03
N GLY A 54 4.64 -10.91 6.33
CA GLY A 54 5.83 -10.30 6.93
C GLY A 54 7.11 -10.78 6.26
N LEU A 55 7.23 -12.09 6.01
CA LEU A 55 8.35 -12.68 5.29
C LEU A 55 8.42 -12.19 3.83
N ALA A 56 7.28 -12.07 3.15
CA ALA A 56 7.22 -11.59 1.77
C ALA A 56 7.72 -10.13 1.66
N VAL A 57 7.29 -9.25 2.56
CA VAL A 57 7.75 -7.83 2.59
C VAL A 57 9.24 -7.75 2.91
N MET A 58 9.73 -8.58 3.83
CA MET A 58 11.15 -8.66 4.15
C MET A 58 11.98 -9.09 2.94
N MET A 59 11.59 -10.19 2.28
CA MET A 59 12.25 -10.69 1.08
C MET A 59 12.24 -9.67 -0.06
N ALA A 60 11.09 -9.03 -0.31
CA ALA A 60 10.98 -7.99 -1.31
C ALA A 60 11.91 -6.81 -1.02
N SER A 61 11.97 -6.36 0.25
CA SER A 61 12.85 -5.27 0.66
C SER A 61 14.33 -5.60 0.44
N ILE A 62 14.74 -6.85 0.68
CA ILE A 62 16.12 -7.31 0.40
C ILE A 62 16.41 -7.27 -1.10
N CYS A 63 15.49 -7.78 -1.93
CA CYS A 63 15.62 -7.75 -3.39
C CYS A 63 15.70 -6.31 -3.93
N TYR A 64 14.83 -5.41 -3.49
CA TYR A 64 14.87 -4.00 -3.86
C TYR A 64 16.15 -3.30 -3.42
N THR A 65 16.65 -3.61 -2.21
CA THR A 65 17.94 -3.09 -1.75
C THR A 65 19.07 -3.55 -2.68
N TRP A 66 19.06 -4.82 -3.11
CA TRP A 66 20.07 -5.34 -4.02
C TRP A 66 20.00 -4.68 -5.41
N PHE A 67 18.80 -4.50 -5.97
CA PHE A 67 18.62 -3.77 -7.23
C PHE A 67 19.03 -2.30 -7.13
N GLY A 68 18.74 -1.64 -6.02
CA GLY A 68 19.22 -0.28 -5.74
C GLY A 68 20.74 -0.19 -5.71
N LEU A 69 21.41 -1.14 -5.05
CA LEU A 69 22.88 -1.21 -5.03
C LEU A 69 23.48 -1.49 -6.41
N GLN A 70 22.83 -2.35 -7.21
CA GLN A 70 23.27 -2.63 -8.58
C GLN A 70 23.13 -1.38 -9.47
N MET A 71 22.02 -0.66 -9.36
CA MET A 71 21.78 0.58 -10.09
C MET A 71 22.78 1.68 -9.70
N ALA A 72 23.04 1.86 -8.40
CA ALA A 72 24.03 2.82 -7.90
C ALA A 72 25.44 2.54 -8.45
N ARG A 73 25.82 1.26 -8.54
CA ARG A 73 27.10 0.85 -9.14
C ARG A 73 27.18 1.10 -10.64
N GLN A 74 26.08 0.92 -11.38
CA GLN A 74 26.04 1.13 -12.83
C GLN A 74 26.03 2.61 -13.21
N THR A 75 25.30 3.43 -12.47
CA THR A 75 25.14 4.87 -12.78
C THR A 75 26.16 5.76 -12.08
N GLY A 76 26.92 5.23 -11.11
CA GLY A 76 27.89 6.00 -10.31
C GLY A 76 27.26 7.06 -9.42
N ARG A 77 25.93 7.04 -9.27
CA ARG A 77 25.13 8.00 -8.51
C ARG A 77 25.02 7.61 -7.04
N SER A 78 25.12 8.60 -6.16
CA SER A 78 25.02 8.44 -4.70
C SER A 78 23.64 8.77 -4.13
N ASP A 79 22.67 9.15 -4.99
CA ASP A 79 21.29 9.53 -4.64
C ASP A 79 20.26 8.42 -4.92
N VAL A 80 20.70 7.17 -5.06
CA VAL A 80 19.79 6.03 -5.30
C VAL A 80 19.19 5.55 -3.98
N THR A 81 17.88 5.73 -3.85
CA THR A 81 17.10 5.23 -2.70
C THR A 81 16.28 4.02 -3.12
N ALA A 82 16.49 2.88 -2.45
CA ALA A 82 15.60 1.73 -2.58
C ALA A 82 14.34 1.98 -1.75
N LEU A 83 13.19 2.09 -2.41
CA LEU A 83 11.91 2.18 -1.71
C LEU A 83 11.48 0.76 -1.31
N PRO A 84 11.30 0.45 -0.01
CA PRO A 84 10.77 -0.84 0.41
C PRO A 84 9.35 -0.97 -0.12
N SER A 85 9.11 -1.98 -0.95
CA SER A 85 7.80 -2.22 -1.54
C SER A 85 6.84 -2.81 -0.51
N GLY A 86 5.62 -2.31 -0.49
CA GLY A 86 4.49 -2.95 0.15
C GLY A 86 3.33 -3.13 -0.82
N PRO A 87 2.39 -4.06 -0.54
CA PRO A 87 1.19 -4.17 -1.34
C PRO A 87 0.35 -2.91 -1.22
N SER A 88 -0.30 -2.54 -2.31
CA SER A 88 -1.15 -1.36 -2.36
C SER A 88 -2.53 -1.66 -1.79
N ALA A 89 -3.14 -0.69 -1.09
CA ALA A 89 -4.52 -0.87 -0.62
C ALA A 89 -5.51 -1.22 -1.76
N PRO A 90 -5.44 -0.59 -2.96
CA PRO A 90 -6.32 -0.94 -4.08
C PRO A 90 -6.20 -2.40 -4.53
N SER A 91 -4.98 -2.96 -4.57
CA SER A 91 -4.82 -4.37 -4.93
C SER A 91 -5.39 -5.31 -3.87
N ILE A 92 -5.18 -5.01 -2.58
CA ILE A 92 -5.77 -5.79 -1.47
C ILE A 92 -7.29 -5.83 -1.56
N PHE A 93 -7.93 -4.68 -1.77
CA PHE A 93 -9.39 -4.60 -1.91
C PHE A 93 -9.89 -5.33 -3.16
N THR A 94 -9.20 -5.16 -4.29
CA THR A 94 -9.58 -5.82 -5.54
C THR A 94 -9.52 -7.34 -5.38
N VAL A 95 -8.43 -7.87 -4.84
CA VAL A 95 -8.26 -9.31 -4.64
C VAL A 95 -9.28 -9.86 -3.64
N THR A 96 -9.53 -9.14 -2.54
CA THR A 96 -10.50 -9.58 -1.52
C THR A 96 -11.91 -9.61 -2.07
N PHE A 97 -12.37 -8.52 -2.71
CA PHE A 97 -13.76 -8.39 -3.16
C PHE A 97 -14.05 -9.10 -4.48
N LEU A 98 -13.16 -9.00 -5.48
CA LEU A 98 -13.41 -9.56 -6.80
C LEU A 98 -12.98 -11.03 -6.93
N VAL A 99 -12.03 -11.49 -6.12
CA VAL A 99 -11.48 -12.85 -6.25
C VAL A 99 -11.89 -13.73 -5.06
N LEU A 100 -11.48 -13.38 -3.84
CA LEU A 100 -11.70 -14.27 -2.69
C LEU A 100 -13.17 -14.37 -2.30
N MET A 101 -13.89 -13.25 -2.24
CA MET A 101 -15.29 -13.24 -1.83
C MET A 101 -16.20 -14.16 -2.69
N PRO A 102 -16.23 -14.06 -4.04
CA PRO A 102 -17.10 -14.95 -4.83
C PRO A 102 -16.66 -16.41 -4.78
N VAL A 103 -15.34 -16.67 -4.68
CA VAL A 103 -14.80 -18.03 -4.56
C VAL A 103 -15.21 -18.68 -3.24
N TYR A 104 -15.12 -17.93 -2.14
CA TYR A 104 -15.51 -18.43 -0.83
C TYR A 104 -17.02 -18.64 -0.72
N GLN A 105 -17.83 -17.73 -1.26
CA GLN A 105 -19.29 -17.91 -1.32
C GLN A 105 -19.71 -19.13 -2.13
N SER A 106 -18.95 -19.48 -3.18
CA SER A 106 -19.27 -20.62 -4.03
C SER A 106 -18.75 -21.95 -3.48
N THR A 107 -17.61 -21.95 -2.79
CA THR A 107 -16.92 -23.19 -2.37
C THR A 107 -17.14 -23.51 -0.88
N GLY A 108 -17.28 -22.50 -0.02
CA GLY A 108 -17.36 -22.65 1.43
C GLY A 108 -16.07 -23.13 2.11
N ASP A 109 -14.99 -23.31 1.35
CA ASP A 109 -13.69 -23.80 1.83
C ASP A 109 -12.66 -22.66 1.84
N ALA A 110 -12.10 -22.40 3.03
CA ALA A 110 -11.11 -21.36 3.25
C ALA A 110 -9.74 -21.69 2.64
N ASP A 111 -9.30 -22.94 2.70
CA ASP A 111 -8.00 -23.35 2.16
C ASP A 111 -8.00 -23.30 0.63
N PHE A 112 -9.15 -23.63 0.01
CA PHE A 112 -9.33 -23.48 -1.43
C PHE A 112 -9.34 -22.01 -1.87
N ALA A 113 -10.04 -21.13 -1.14
CA ALA A 113 -10.07 -19.70 -1.43
C ALA A 113 -8.67 -19.06 -1.34
N ILE A 114 -7.87 -19.45 -0.35
CA ILE A 114 -6.47 -19.00 -0.21
C ILE A 114 -5.62 -19.49 -1.38
N SER A 115 -5.80 -20.75 -1.79
CA SER A 115 -5.07 -21.33 -2.92
C SER A 115 -5.35 -20.58 -4.23
N ILE A 116 -6.62 -20.24 -4.49
CA ILE A 116 -6.99 -19.39 -5.64
C ILE A 116 -6.39 -17.98 -5.49
N GLY A 117 -6.40 -17.41 -4.29
CA GLY A 117 -5.73 -16.13 -4.03
C GLY A 117 -4.24 -16.15 -4.38
N LEU A 118 -3.53 -17.23 -4.06
CA LEU A 118 -2.11 -17.40 -4.44
C LEU A 118 -1.92 -17.52 -5.95
N VAL A 119 -2.79 -18.26 -6.64
CA VAL A 119 -2.77 -18.34 -8.12
C VAL A 119 -3.01 -16.96 -8.73
N TRP A 120 -3.94 -16.18 -8.18
CA TRP A 120 -4.19 -14.82 -8.63
C TRP A 120 -2.94 -13.93 -8.46
N CYS A 121 -2.28 -13.98 -7.30
CA CYS A 121 -1.03 -13.24 -7.07
C CYS A 121 0.06 -13.63 -8.08
N PHE A 122 0.13 -14.91 -8.46
CA PHE A 122 1.08 -15.38 -9.48
C PHE A 122 0.74 -14.83 -10.88
N VAL A 123 -0.54 -14.81 -11.25
CA VAL A 123 -1.00 -14.21 -12.50
C VAL A 123 -0.73 -12.70 -12.53
N GLU A 124 -1.00 -12.00 -11.43
CA GLU A 124 -0.69 -10.56 -11.30
C GLU A 124 0.82 -10.30 -11.49
N ALA A 125 1.68 -11.12 -10.87
CA ALA A 125 3.12 -11.03 -11.05
C ALA A 125 3.55 -11.25 -12.51
N LEU A 126 2.96 -12.22 -13.21
CA LEU A 126 3.23 -12.44 -14.64
C LEU A 126 2.78 -11.25 -15.50
N ILE A 127 1.63 -10.67 -15.21
CA ILE A 127 1.14 -9.46 -15.89
C ILE A 127 2.08 -8.29 -15.65
N LEU A 128 2.59 -8.11 -14.43
CA LEU A 128 3.56 -7.06 -14.10
C LEU A 128 4.89 -7.25 -14.83
N VAL A 129 5.40 -8.49 -14.88
CA VAL A 129 6.63 -8.81 -15.62
C VAL A 129 6.43 -8.54 -17.11
N GLY A 130 5.33 -9.03 -17.72
CA GLY A 130 5.01 -8.75 -19.13
C GLY A 130 4.80 -7.26 -19.40
N GLY A 131 4.09 -6.57 -18.51
CA GLY A 131 3.81 -5.14 -18.58
C GLY A 131 5.06 -4.27 -18.41
N SER A 132 6.08 -4.73 -17.69
CA SER A 132 7.33 -4.00 -17.51
C SER A 132 8.07 -3.73 -18.83
N PHE A 133 7.92 -4.60 -19.83
CA PHE A 133 8.49 -4.40 -21.17
C PHE A 133 7.77 -3.31 -21.97
N LEU A 134 6.45 -3.16 -21.77
CA LEU A 134 5.64 -2.15 -22.46
C LEU A 134 5.44 -0.86 -21.64
N GLY A 135 5.93 -0.83 -20.39
CA GLY A 135 5.61 0.23 -19.43
C GLY A 135 5.99 1.64 -19.91
N GLU A 136 7.15 1.81 -20.54
CA GLU A 136 7.57 3.09 -21.10
C GLU A 136 6.68 3.56 -22.25
N THR A 137 6.27 2.66 -23.13
CA THR A 137 5.42 2.97 -24.29
C THR A 137 4.02 3.38 -23.83
N ILE A 138 3.45 2.62 -22.88
CA ILE A 138 2.14 2.92 -22.28
C ILE A 138 2.17 4.28 -21.57
N ARG A 139 3.22 4.56 -20.79
CA ARG A 139 3.35 5.85 -20.08
C ARG A 139 3.48 7.05 -21.02
N LYS A 140 4.07 6.88 -22.21
CA LYS A 140 4.17 7.94 -23.23
C LYS A 140 2.84 8.16 -23.95
N MET A 141 2.03 7.11 -24.10
CA MET A 141 0.74 7.16 -24.79
C MET A 141 -0.39 7.67 -23.89
N ILE A 142 -0.40 7.30 -22.61
CA ILE A 142 -1.48 7.69 -21.67
C ILE A 142 -1.23 9.10 -21.11
N PRO A 143 -2.16 10.05 -21.28
CA PRO A 143 -2.03 11.37 -20.69
C PRO A 143 -2.12 11.29 -19.16
N ARG A 144 -1.29 12.09 -18.47
CA ARG A 144 -1.19 12.08 -16.99
C ARG A 144 -2.52 12.35 -16.30
N THR A 145 -3.43 13.09 -16.95
CA THR A 145 -4.78 13.38 -16.46
C THR A 145 -5.63 12.12 -16.27
N VAL A 146 -5.49 11.12 -17.15
CA VAL A 146 -6.21 9.85 -17.07
C VAL A 146 -5.66 8.97 -15.95
N LEU A 147 -4.34 8.94 -15.78
CA LEU A 147 -3.72 8.24 -14.65
C LEU A 147 -4.17 8.83 -13.30
N LEU A 148 -4.22 10.16 -13.20
CA LEU A 148 -4.65 10.84 -11.98
C LEU A 148 -6.14 10.62 -11.67
N SER A 149 -7.02 10.58 -12.69
CA SER A 149 -8.45 10.34 -12.46
C SER A 149 -8.76 8.91 -12.01
N CYS A 150 -8.10 7.90 -12.58
CA CYS A 150 -8.27 6.52 -12.14
C CYS A 150 -7.79 6.31 -10.70
N LEU A 151 -6.63 6.88 -10.35
CA LEU A 151 -6.09 6.77 -9.00
C LEU A 151 -6.96 7.51 -7.97
N SER A 152 -7.49 8.70 -8.30
CA SER A 152 -8.37 9.43 -7.39
C SER A 152 -9.71 8.73 -7.20
N GLY A 153 -10.30 8.17 -8.27
CA GLY A 153 -11.54 7.41 -8.20
C GLY A 153 -11.41 6.17 -7.32
N LEU A 154 -10.37 5.35 -7.54
CA LEU A 154 -10.10 4.17 -6.72
C LEU A 154 -9.81 4.54 -5.26
N GLY A 155 -9.05 5.60 -5.02
CA GLY A 155 -8.76 6.09 -3.68
C GLY A 155 -10.02 6.55 -2.94
N LEU A 156 -10.87 7.35 -3.58
CA LEU A 156 -12.12 7.81 -2.98
C LEU A 156 -13.07 6.64 -2.69
N LEU A 157 -13.25 5.74 -3.65
CA LEU A 157 -14.16 4.61 -3.50
C LEU A 157 -13.69 3.63 -2.40
N LEU A 158 -12.41 3.27 -2.39
CA LEU A 158 -11.92 2.18 -1.54
C LEU A 158 -11.46 2.66 -0.16
N LEU A 159 -10.90 3.88 -0.07
CA LEU A 159 -10.34 4.41 1.18
C LEU A 159 -11.29 5.39 1.86
N ALA A 160 -12.02 6.23 1.11
CA ALA A 160 -12.87 7.26 1.71
C ALA A 160 -14.29 6.77 2.01
N MET A 161 -14.82 5.80 1.25
CA MET A 161 -16.22 5.39 1.38
C MET A 161 -16.54 4.75 2.74
N ASN A 162 -15.65 3.92 3.28
CA ASN A 162 -15.88 3.26 4.57
C ASN A 162 -15.84 4.24 5.77
N PRO A 163 -14.82 5.11 5.93
CA PRO A 163 -14.85 6.18 6.92
C PRO A 163 -16.01 7.17 6.74
N MET A 164 -16.41 7.44 5.48
CA MET A 164 -17.55 8.32 5.20
C MET A 164 -18.85 7.74 5.75
N LEU A 165 -19.09 6.43 5.59
CA LEU A 165 -20.27 5.77 6.16
C LEU A 165 -20.27 5.81 7.70
N GLN A 166 -19.13 5.49 8.32
CA GLN A 166 -18.97 5.59 9.78
C GLN A 166 -19.18 7.03 10.29
N ALA A 167 -18.79 8.03 9.48
CA ALA A 167 -18.99 9.43 9.83
C ALA A 167 -20.48 9.82 9.85
N PHE A 168 -21.31 9.20 9.02
CA PHE A 168 -22.77 9.38 9.02
C PHE A 168 -23.46 8.65 10.18
N GLU A 169 -22.91 7.54 10.68
CA GLU A 169 -23.44 6.82 11.85
C GLU A 169 -23.24 7.60 13.17
N ALA A 170 -22.13 8.33 13.30
CA ALA A 170 -21.81 9.13 14.49
C ALA A 170 -21.57 10.62 14.14
N PRO A 171 -22.61 11.37 13.75
CA PRO A 171 -22.45 12.71 13.18
C PRO A 171 -21.82 13.72 14.14
N THR A 172 -22.15 13.65 15.44
CA THR A 172 -21.63 14.60 16.44
C THR A 172 -20.11 14.53 16.57
N VAL A 173 -19.52 13.32 16.56
CA VAL A 173 -18.07 13.13 16.66
C VAL A 173 -17.39 13.58 15.37
N SER A 174 -17.97 13.23 14.23
CA SER A 174 -17.47 13.60 12.90
C SER A 174 -17.41 15.11 12.67
N PHE A 175 -18.41 15.87 13.14
CA PHE A 175 -18.39 17.33 13.04
C PHE A 175 -17.26 17.95 13.87
N ILE A 176 -16.98 17.41 15.06
CA ILE A 176 -15.87 17.88 15.89
C ILE A 176 -14.52 17.61 15.19
N VAL A 177 -14.33 16.40 14.66
CA VAL A 177 -13.10 16.03 13.93
C VAL A 177 -12.94 16.88 12.66
N LEU A 178 -14.02 17.09 11.89
CA LEU A 178 -14.00 17.93 10.69
C LEU A 178 -13.62 19.39 11.03
N LEU A 179 -14.17 19.93 12.12
CA LEU A 179 -13.84 21.28 12.59
C LEU A 179 -12.38 21.39 13.01
N LEU A 180 -11.83 20.38 13.69
CA LEU A 180 -10.40 20.32 14.02
C LEU A 180 -9.52 20.25 12.77
N ILE A 181 -9.90 19.46 11.75
CA ILE A 181 -9.18 19.37 10.48
C ILE A 181 -9.21 20.72 9.76
N PHE A 182 -10.36 21.39 9.67
CA PHE A 182 -10.46 22.71 9.02
C PHE A 182 -9.66 23.78 9.76
N ILE A 183 -9.65 23.78 11.10
CA ILE A 183 -8.80 24.70 11.89
C ILE A 183 -7.32 24.41 11.64
N ASN A 184 -6.94 23.14 11.51
CA ASN A 184 -5.54 22.79 11.24
C ASN A 184 -5.11 23.17 9.82
N TRP A 185 -5.98 22.98 8.83
CA TRP A 185 -5.66 23.18 7.42
C TRP A 185 -5.79 24.64 6.96
N PHE A 186 -6.84 25.34 7.38
CA PHE A 186 -7.11 26.74 7.00
C PHE A 186 -6.75 27.75 8.10
N GLY A 187 -6.43 27.30 9.31
CA GLY A 187 -6.09 28.21 10.42
C GLY A 187 -4.72 28.84 10.26
N LYS A 188 -4.64 30.18 10.40
CA LYS A 188 -3.38 30.95 10.39
C LYS A 188 -2.41 30.56 11.50
N LYS A 189 -2.89 29.91 12.58
CA LYS A 189 -2.09 29.33 13.66
C LYS A 189 -2.48 27.86 13.83
N PRO A 190 -1.87 26.92 13.11
CA PRO A 190 -2.17 25.50 13.25
C PRO A 190 -1.77 25.04 14.67
N ILE A 191 -2.68 24.35 15.34
CA ILE A 191 -2.46 23.78 16.68
C ILE A 191 -1.30 22.76 16.66
N PHE A 192 -1.08 22.10 15.52
CA PHE A 192 0.03 21.17 15.27
C PHE A 192 1.07 21.79 14.31
N ALA A 193 1.66 22.93 14.66
CA ALA A 193 2.66 23.60 13.82
C ALA A 193 3.95 22.78 13.58
N ALA A 194 4.25 21.79 14.43
CA ALA A 194 5.47 20.99 14.39
C ALA A 194 5.44 19.82 13.38
N PHE A 195 4.25 19.40 12.93
CA PHE A 195 4.06 18.26 12.01
C PHE A 195 3.77 18.72 10.59
N ARG A 196 4.52 19.70 10.07
CA ARG A 196 4.55 19.92 8.63
C ARG A 196 5.45 18.82 8.07
N PRO A 197 4.94 17.72 7.46
CA PRO A 197 5.80 16.94 6.60
C PRO A 197 6.30 17.93 5.56
N VAL A 198 7.61 17.93 5.36
CA VAL A 198 8.25 18.63 4.26
C VAL A 198 7.57 18.11 2.99
N CYS A 199 6.54 18.82 2.53
CA CYS A 199 6.14 18.78 1.13
C CYS A 199 7.36 19.27 0.38
N CYS A 200 8.21 18.32 -0.03
CA CYS A 200 9.11 18.50 -1.15
C CYS A 200 8.24 18.83 -2.37
N CYS A 201 7.99 20.12 -2.57
CA CYS A 201 8.19 20.69 -3.89
C CYS A 201 9.69 20.85 -4.13
#